data_AF-A0AA38GWL1-F1
#
_entry.id   AF-A0AA38GWL1-F1
#
_cell.length_a   1.000
_cell.length_b   1.000
_cell.length_c   1.000
_cell.angle_alpha   90.00
_cell.angle_beta   90.00
_cell.angle_gamma   90.00
#
_symmetry.space_group_name_H-M   'P 1'
#
loop_
_entity.id
_entity.type
_entity.pdbx_description
1 polymer ?
#
loop_
_entity_poly.entity_id
_entity_poly.type
_entity_poly.pdbx_seq_one_letter_code
_entity_poly.pdbx_strand_id
1 'polypeptide(L)'
;YNTTGGVVAGKLNVHLVAHTHDDVGWLKTVDQYFVGSNNSIQGAAVQYILDSVLSALQEDKNRKFIYVEQAYFQRWWRDLSDQKQAQVKKLVESGQLEFINGGMCMHDEATTHYIDMIDQTTLGHRFIKKEFGKIPRIGWQIDPFGHSAVQAYLLGTELGFDSLFFARIDYQDRQKRKDQKALEVVWRGSKTFGASSQIFTSIFPEGYGPPDGFYFDVNEETAIPVQDDALLFDYNVQERVNDFVNAAMIQANVTRTNHIMWTMGTDFQYQYANSWFMEMDKLIHYVNKDGRVNALYSTPSIYADSKHAANESWPLKLDDFFPYADSENAYWTGYFTSRPALKGYVRMLSGYYLASRQLEFLVGRNSLGQNTGFLGDALAIAQHHDGVSGTAKQHTTNDYAKRLFIGASKAEEVVNSALTCLTNSSSQCEKSATRFQQCSLLNISYCPASEANLTDGTRLVLVVYNPLGWKRTEIIQVPVNSDSPIVTDIDGNTMQSQLVQVSKASIALRNFYLMAYLGIPSNKAPMFWLAFSVSIPPLGFSTYIISTSKGK
;
A
#
# COMPACT_ATOMS: atom_id res chain seq x y z
N TYR A 1 -8.49 -35.73 -11.47
CA TYR A 1 -8.90 -35.00 -12.69
C TYR A 1 -7.70 -34.73 -13.57
N ASN A 2 -7.87 -34.58 -14.89
CA ASN A 2 -6.75 -34.17 -15.75
C ASN A 2 -6.54 -32.66 -15.68
N THR A 3 -5.67 -32.22 -14.78
CA THR A 3 -5.36 -30.81 -14.49
C THR A 3 -4.06 -30.34 -15.17
N THR A 4 -3.42 -31.18 -15.99
CA THR A 4 -2.11 -30.89 -16.62
C THR A 4 -2.23 -30.02 -17.88
N GLY A 5 -3.42 -29.54 -18.21
CA GLY A 5 -3.68 -28.73 -19.41
C GLY A 5 -2.80 -27.49 -19.46
N GLY A 6 -2.11 -27.31 -20.59
CA GLY A 6 -1.38 -26.09 -20.93
C GLY A 6 -2.07 -25.33 -22.05
N VAL A 7 -1.40 -24.31 -22.59
CA VAL A 7 -1.89 -23.59 -23.78
C VAL A 7 -1.95 -24.54 -24.99
N VAL A 8 -3.05 -24.47 -25.73
CA VAL A 8 -3.26 -25.23 -26.98
C VAL A 8 -3.38 -24.26 -28.15
N ALA A 9 -2.51 -24.42 -29.15
CA ALA A 9 -2.54 -23.62 -30.37
C ALA A 9 -3.85 -23.86 -31.16
N GLY A 10 -4.41 -22.79 -31.72
CA GLY A 10 -5.63 -22.84 -32.52
C GLY A 10 -6.94 -22.98 -31.74
N LYS A 11 -6.90 -23.06 -30.41
CA LYS A 11 -8.10 -23.01 -29.54
C LYS A 11 -8.16 -21.70 -28.76
N LEU A 12 -9.37 -21.34 -28.29
CA LEU A 12 -9.51 -20.33 -27.23
C LEU A 12 -8.96 -20.92 -25.92
N ASN A 13 -7.99 -20.25 -25.32
CA ASN A 13 -7.36 -20.61 -24.05
C ASN A 13 -7.90 -19.72 -22.93
N VAL A 14 -8.52 -20.35 -21.93
CA VAL A 14 -9.08 -19.71 -20.74
C VAL A 14 -8.12 -19.93 -19.59
N HIS A 15 -7.43 -18.86 -19.21
CA HIS A 15 -6.47 -18.84 -18.11
C HIS A 15 -7.22 -18.64 -16.80
N LEU A 16 -7.38 -19.70 -16.02
CA LEU A 16 -8.00 -19.64 -14.69
C LEU A 16 -6.95 -19.20 -13.68
N VAL A 17 -7.07 -17.97 -13.18
CA VAL A 17 -6.14 -17.36 -12.22
C VAL A 17 -6.82 -17.30 -10.86
N ALA A 18 -6.46 -18.24 -9.98
CA ALA A 18 -6.95 -18.28 -8.62
C ALA A 18 -6.31 -17.17 -7.77
N HIS A 19 -7.13 -16.36 -7.11
CA HIS A 19 -6.67 -15.27 -6.25
C HIS A 19 -7.63 -14.97 -5.10
N THR A 20 -7.15 -14.18 -4.15
CA THR A 20 -7.98 -13.49 -3.16
C THR A 20 -7.65 -12.01 -3.22
N HIS A 21 -8.63 -11.15 -2.95
CA HIS A 21 -8.39 -9.73 -2.69
C HIS A 21 -8.46 -9.50 -1.18
N ASP A 22 -7.32 -9.22 -0.56
CA ASP A 22 -7.20 -9.09 0.89
C ASP A 22 -6.92 -7.62 1.27
N ASP A 23 -7.98 -6.84 1.50
CA ASP A 23 -7.83 -5.43 1.90
C ASP A 23 -7.00 -5.28 3.17
N VAL A 24 -5.97 -4.42 3.13
CA VAL A 24 -5.10 -4.12 4.28
C VAL A 24 -5.81 -3.11 5.20
N GLY A 25 -6.95 -3.55 5.72
CA GLY A 25 -7.94 -2.76 6.44
C GLY A 25 -8.95 -2.07 5.51
N TRP A 26 -10.24 -2.15 5.86
CA TRP A 26 -11.34 -1.50 5.14
C TRP A 26 -12.56 -1.47 6.06
N LEU A 27 -13.40 -2.52 6.05
CA LEU A 27 -14.51 -2.68 6.98
C LEU A 27 -14.02 -3.13 8.36
N LYS A 28 -12.99 -3.97 8.40
CA LYS A 28 -12.27 -4.38 9.61
C LYS A 28 -10.86 -3.80 9.64
N THR A 29 -10.19 -3.85 10.79
CA THR A 29 -8.78 -3.48 10.88
C THR A 29 -7.88 -4.54 10.24
N VAL A 30 -6.63 -4.17 9.94
CA VAL A 30 -5.64 -5.08 9.36
C VAL A 30 -5.57 -6.39 10.15
N ASP A 31 -5.35 -6.30 11.46
CA ASP A 31 -5.17 -7.50 12.28
C ASP A 31 -6.50 -8.25 12.53
N GLN A 32 -7.66 -7.57 12.49
CA GLN A 32 -8.96 -8.23 12.56
C GLN A 32 -9.25 -9.11 11.34
N TYR A 33 -8.94 -8.60 10.13
CA TYR A 33 -8.97 -9.40 8.90
C TYR A 33 -7.96 -10.54 8.94
N PHE A 34 -6.75 -10.30 9.48
CA PHE A 34 -5.72 -11.33 9.57
C PHE A 34 -6.20 -12.55 10.37
N VAL A 35 -6.64 -12.32 11.62
CA VAL A 35 -6.99 -13.39 12.56
C VAL A 35 -8.44 -13.88 12.44
N GLY A 36 -9.26 -13.26 11.59
CA GLY A 36 -10.67 -13.64 11.44
C GLY A 36 -11.59 -13.21 12.58
N SER A 37 -11.28 -12.10 13.27
CA SER A 37 -12.14 -11.58 14.33
C SER A 37 -13.18 -10.58 13.78
N ASN A 38 -14.20 -10.27 14.59
CA ASN A 38 -15.32 -9.38 14.23
C ASN A 38 -16.04 -9.77 12.93
N ASN A 39 -16.29 -11.07 12.72
CA ASN A 39 -16.95 -11.57 11.51
C ASN A 39 -18.42 -11.13 11.34
N SER A 40 -19.04 -10.54 12.36
CA SER A 40 -20.33 -9.85 12.21
C SER A 40 -20.25 -8.59 11.32
N ILE A 41 -19.06 -8.02 11.11
CA ILE A 41 -18.83 -6.91 10.17
C ILE A 41 -18.68 -7.45 8.74
N GLN A 42 -17.81 -8.46 8.58
CA GLN A 42 -17.55 -9.16 7.33
C GLN A 42 -16.86 -10.50 7.66
N GLY A 43 -17.38 -11.61 7.16
CA GLY A 43 -16.82 -12.94 7.34
C GLY A 43 -15.54 -13.11 6.51
N ALA A 44 -14.39 -12.83 7.11
CA ALA A 44 -13.10 -12.77 6.41
C ALA A 44 -11.94 -13.06 7.37
N ALA A 45 -11.07 -14.00 7.00
CA ALA A 45 -9.93 -14.43 7.81
C ALA A 45 -8.74 -14.79 6.93
N VAL A 46 -7.80 -13.87 6.73
CA VAL A 46 -6.65 -14.05 5.81
C VAL A 46 -5.75 -15.21 6.23
N GLN A 47 -5.60 -15.45 7.54
CA GLN A 47 -4.87 -16.63 8.02
C GLN A 47 -5.48 -17.94 7.52
N TYR A 48 -6.82 -18.05 7.49
CA TYR A 48 -7.51 -19.25 7.01
C TYR A 48 -7.37 -19.41 5.50
N ILE A 49 -7.36 -18.29 4.76
CA ILE A 49 -7.09 -18.28 3.33
C ILE A 49 -5.71 -18.87 3.05
N LEU A 50 -4.66 -18.31 3.65
CA LEU A 50 -3.28 -18.74 3.42
C LEU A 50 -3.02 -20.19 3.87
N ASP A 51 -3.57 -20.62 5.01
CA ASP A 51 -3.44 -22.00 5.50
C ASP A 51 -4.16 -23.02 4.59
N SER A 52 -5.35 -22.69 4.10
CA SER A 52 -6.10 -23.59 3.24
C SER A 52 -5.54 -23.64 1.81
N VAL A 53 -5.06 -22.51 1.26
CA VAL A 53 -4.34 -22.45 -0.02
C VAL A 53 -3.05 -23.28 0.04
N LEU A 54 -2.26 -23.16 1.12
CA LEU A 54 -1.06 -23.98 1.31
C LEU A 54 -1.39 -25.48 1.26
N SER A 55 -2.51 -25.88 1.85
CA SER A 55 -2.96 -27.27 1.85
C SER A 55 -3.42 -27.70 0.45
N ALA A 56 -4.29 -26.92 -0.20
CA ALA A 56 -4.85 -27.24 -1.51
C ALA A 56 -3.79 -27.28 -2.62
N LEU A 57 -2.78 -26.42 -2.59
CA LEU A 57 -1.67 -26.45 -3.56
C LEU A 57 -0.76 -27.69 -3.38
N GLN A 58 -0.71 -28.30 -2.19
CA GLN A 58 0.08 -29.51 -1.97
C GLN A 58 -0.58 -30.77 -2.53
N GLU A 59 -1.90 -30.77 -2.70
CA GLU A 59 -2.67 -31.92 -3.19
C GLU A 59 -2.50 -32.16 -4.70
N ASP A 60 -2.29 -31.10 -5.48
CA ASP A 60 -2.04 -31.21 -6.92
C ASP A 60 -1.00 -30.18 -7.37
N LYS A 61 0.10 -30.67 -7.94
CA LYS A 61 1.23 -29.89 -8.45
C LYS A 61 0.86 -28.92 -9.60
N ASN A 62 -0.29 -29.11 -10.23
CA ASN A 62 -0.76 -28.28 -11.34
C ASN A 62 -1.59 -27.07 -10.87
N ARG A 63 -2.14 -27.12 -9.64
CA ARG A 63 -2.87 -25.99 -9.06
C ARG A 63 -1.95 -24.78 -8.91
N LYS A 64 -2.49 -23.60 -9.21
CA LYS A 64 -1.78 -22.33 -9.12
C LYS A 64 -2.59 -21.33 -8.31
N PHE A 65 -1.92 -20.43 -7.61
CA PHE A 65 -2.51 -19.34 -6.86
C PHE A 65 -1.58 -18.12 -6.92
N ILE A 66 -2.16 -16.92 -7.00
CA ILE A 66 -1.41 -15.67 -6.89
C ILE A 66 -1.65 -15.01 -5.54
N TYR A 67 -0.63 -14.32 -5.00
CA TYR A 67 -0.77 -13.54 -3.77
C TYR A 67 -0.11 -12.17 -3.88
N VAL A 68 -0.75 -11.16 -3.29
CA VAL A 68 -0.45 -9.73 -3.53
C VAL A 68 0.11 -9.06 -2.28
N GLU A 69 -0.69 -8.94 -1.21
CA GLU A 69 -0.44 -8.02 -0.08
C GLU A 69 0.58 -8.58 0.93
N GLN A 70 1.82 -8.09 0.86
CA GLN A 70 2.88 -8.56 1.77
C GLN A 70 2.65 -8.20 3.24
N ALA A 71 1.80 -7.21 3.55
CA ALA A 71 1.41 -6.94 4.93
C ALA A 71 0.77 -8.17 5.61
N TYR A 72 -0.03 -8.94 4.88
CA TYR A 72 -0.63 -10.17 5.40
C TYR A 72 0.31 -11.35 5.30
N PHE A 73 0.93 -11.55 4.15
CA PHE A 73 1.83 -12.68 3.93
C PHE A 73 2.97 -12.70 4.97
N GLN A 74 3.58 -11.55 5.28
CA GLN A 74 4.65 -11.48 6.26
C GLN A 74 4.18 -11.72 7.70
N ARG A 75 2.92 -11.36 8.04
CA ARG A 75 2.32 -11.71 9.33
C ARG A 75 2.17 -13.21 9.45
N TRP A 76 1.58 -13.85 8.45
CA TRP A 76 1.42 -15.30 8.38
C TRP A 76 2.77 -16.03 8.40
N TRP A 77 3.72 -15.60 7.58
CA TRP A 77 5.04 -16.20 7.44
C TRP A 77 5.80 -16.31 8.76
N ARG A 78 5.72 -15.28 9.61
CA ARG A 78 6.39 -15.24 10.91
C ARG A 78 5.85 -16.28 11.89
N ASP A 79 4.59 -16.67 11.74
CA ASP A 79 3.91 -17.60 12.64
C ASP A 79 4.02 -19.07 12.15
N LEU A 80 4.58 -19.29 10.97
CA LEU A 80 4.79 -20.62 10.41
C LEU A 80 5.95 -21.36 11.08
N SER A 81 5.80 -22.69 11.19
CA SER A 81 6.92 -23.58 11.48
C SER A 81 7.90 -23.67 10.30
N ASP A 82 9.15 -24.02 10.58
CA ASP A 82 10.19 -24.22 9.55
C ASP A 82 9.74 -25.21 8.45
N GLN A 83 8.96 -26.24 8.82
CA GLN A 83 8.41 -27.21 7.88
C GLN A 83 7.40 -26.56 6.92
N LYS A 84 6.45 -25.76 7.44
CA LYS A 84 5.48 -25.04 6.60
C LYS A 84 6.18 -23.98 5.75
N GLN A 85 7.16 -23.27 6.29
CA GLN A 85 7.98 -22.33 5.52
C GLN A 85 8.71 -23.03 4.35
N ALA A 86 9.26 -24.23 4.57
CA ALA A 86 9.89 -25.02 3.51
C ALA A 86 8.88 -25.48 2.44
N GLN A 87 7.66 -25.87 2.82
CA GLN A 87 6.58 -26.20 1.88
C GLN A 87 6.23 -25.00 1.00
N VAL A 88 6.04 -23.82 1.59
CA VAL A 88 5.76 -22.59 0.86
C VAL A 88 6.90 -22.23 -0.10
N LYS A 89 8.17 -22.30 0.35
CA LYS A 89 9.33 -22.08 -0.52
C LYS A 89 9.31 -23.02 -1.73
N LYS A 90 8.95 -24.29 -1.55
CA LYS A 90 8.81 -25.26 -2.65
C LYS A 90 7.69 -24.89 -3.62
N LEU A 91 6.53 -24.42 -3.12
CA LEU A 91 5.42 -23.97 -3.96
C LEU A 91 5.75 -22.70 -4.78
N VAL A 92 6.52 -21.79 -4.19
CA VAL A 92 7.01 -20.59 -4.88
C VAL A 92 8.07 -20.97 -5.92
N GLU A 93 8.95 -21.93 -5.60
CA GLU A 93 9.97 -22.40 -6.53
C GLU A 93 9.36 -23.15 -7.73
N SER A 94 8.32 -23.97 -7.50
CA SER A 94 7.60 -24.67 -8.57
C SER A 94 6.68 -23.77 -9.41
N GLY A 95 6.45 -22.51 -8.99
CA GLY A 95 5.52 -21.60 -9.64
C GLY A 95 4.05 -21.97 -9.42
N GLN A 96 3.73 -22.74 -8.38
CA GLN A 96 2.36 -22.96 -7.92
C GLN A 96 1.85 -21.77 -7.11
N LEU A 97 2.71 -21.12 -6.33
CA LEU A 97 2.40 -19.86 -5.67
C LEU A 97 3.24 -18.75 -6.32
N GLU A 98 2.59 -17.74 -6.87
CA GLU A 98 3.27 -16.60 -7.50
C GLU A 98 2.96 -15.30 -6.76
N PHE A 99 4.00 -14.55 -6.40
CA PHE A 99 3.84 -13.19 -5.89
C PHE A 99 3.74 -12.21 -7.05
N ILE A 100 2.65 -11.45 -7.10
CA ILE A 100 2.44 -10.36 -8.05
C ILE A 100 2.13 -9.07 -7.29
N ASN A 101 2.35 -7.91 -7.91
CA ASN A 101 2.49 -6.61 -7.25
C ASN A 101 3.61 -6.64 -6.19
N GLY A 102 3.40 -7.35 -5.09
CA GLY A 102 4.43 -7.68 -4.10
C GLY A 102 4.77 -6.55 -3.14
N GLY A 103 4.04 -5.42 -3.19
CA GLY A 103 4.12 -4.39 -2.17
C GLY A 103 3.50 -4.83 -0.83
N MET A 104 3.71 -4.03 0.20
CA MET A 104 3.04 -4.24 1.49
C MET A 104 1.51 -4.19 1.35
N CYS A 105 0.99 -3.40 0.44
CA CYS A 105 -0.43 -3.34 0.08
C CYS A 105 -0.61 -3.10 -1.43
N MET A 106 -1.85 -3.23 -1.90
CA MET A 106 -2.30 -2.62 -3.15
C MET A 106 -2.68 -1.16 -2.86
N HIS A 107 -1.79 -0.24 -3.22
CA HIS A 107 -1.92 1.16 -2.82
C HIS A 107 -2.95 1.93 -3.66
N ASP A 108 -3.56 2.97 -3.10
CA ASP A 108 -4.31 3.96 -3.89
C ASP A 108 -3.37 4.66 -4.89
N GLU A 109 -3.91 5.07 -6.03
CA GLU A 109 -3.17 5.75 -7.09
C GLU A 109 -3.48 7.25 -7.20
N ALA A 110 -4.52 7.75 -6.52
CA ALA A 110 -4.90 9.16 -6.57
C ALA A 110 -4.29 10.00 -5.42
N THR A 111 -4.33 9.48 -4.19
CA THR A 111 -4.04 10.24 -2.96
C THR A 111 -2.74 9.82 -2.27
N THR A 112 -1.92 9.02 -2.95
CA THR A 112 -0.58 8.61 -2.53
C THR A 112 0.50 9.54 -3.07
N HIS A 113 1.70 9.46 -2.48
CA HIS A 113 2.90 10.03 -3.09
C HIS A 113 3.74 8.94 -3.73
N TYR A 114 4.42 9.25 -4.83
CA TYR A 114 5.35 8.32 -5.46
C TYR A 114 6.46 7.83 -4.49
N ILE A 115 6.91 8.64 -3.53
CA ILE A 115 7.87 8.19 -2.50
C ILE A 115 7.28 7.06 -1.65
N ASP A 116 6.04 7.22 -1.19
CA ASP A 116 5.39 6.25 -0.32
C ASP A 116 4.96 5.00 -1.09
N MET A 117 4.59 5.15 -2.36
CA MET A 117 4.37 4.04 -3.30
C MET A 117 5.67 3.22 -3.46
N ILE A 118 6.81 3.88 -3.68
CA ILE A 118 8.12 3.22 -3.78
C ILE A 118 8.50 2.55 -2.46
N ASP A 119 8.34 3.24 -1.33
CA ASP A 119 8.74 2.73 -0.01
C ASP A 119 7.94 1.46 0.35
N GLN A 120 6.61 1.48 0.21
CA GLN A 120 5.78 0.32 0.53
C GLN A 120 6.06 -0.85 -0.43
N THR A 121 6.29 -0.58 -1.72
CA THR A 121 6.67 -1.60 -2.71
C THR A 121 8.02 -2.20 -2.37
N THR A 122 9.00 -1.36 -2.02
CA THR A 122 10.36 -1.78 -1.68
C THR A 122 10.39 -2.68 -0.45
N LEU A 123 9.59 -2.38 0.58
CA LEU A 123 9.50 -3.22 1.78
C LEU A 123 9.03 -4.64 1.44
N GLY A 124 7.96 -4.78 0.65
CA GLY A 124 7.44 -6.07 0.22
C GLY A 124 8.41 -6.81 -0.73
N HIS A 125 8.95 -6.13 -1.75
CA HIS A 125 9.88 -6.73 -2.71
C HIS A 125 11.18 -7.21 -2.05
N ARG A 126 11.71 -6.46 -1.06
CA ARG A 126 12.90 -6.87 -0.32
C ARG A 126 12.66 -8.16 0.46
N PHE A 127 11.49 -8.31 1.07
CA PHE A 127 11.12 -9.55 1.74
C PHE A 127 11.03 -10.71 0.76
N ILE A 128 10.30 -10.54 -0.36
CA ILE A 128 10.15 -11.58 -1.38
C ILE A 128 11.50 -12.03 -1.92
N LYS A 129 12.37 -11.08 -2.28
CA LYS A 129 13.71 -11.37 -2.79
C LYS A 129 14.58 -12.08 -1.77
N LYS A 130 14.52 -11.67 -0.50
CA LYS A 130 15.33 -12.27 0.58
C LYS A 130 14.89 -13.69 0.90
N GLU A 131 13.59 -13.93 1.06
CA GLU A 131 13.07 -15.22 1.54
C GLU A 131 12.89 -16.25 0.42
N PHE A 132 12.61 -15.79 -0.81
CA PHE A 132 12.25 -16.67 -1.94
C PHE A 132 13.15 -16.51 -3.18
N GLY A 133 14.04 -15.52 -3.23
CA GLY A 133 14.87 -15.27 -4.41
C GLY A 133 14.09 -14.87 -5.66
N LYS A 134 12.83 -14.44 -5.51
CA LYS A 134 11.94 -14.05 -6.62
C LYS A 134 11.86 -12.53 -6.78
N ILE A 135 11.51 -12.10 -7.98
CA ILE A 135 11.23 -10.70 -8.35
C ILE A 135 9.87 -10.72 -9.05
N PRO A 136 8.83 -10.06 -8.51
CA PRO A 136 7.53 -9.97 -9.16
C PRO A 136 7.64 -9.31 -10.55
N ARG A 137 6.97 -9.87 -11.56
CA ARG A 137 6.96 -9.37 -12.95
C ARG A 137 5.67 -8.63 -13.33
N ILE A 138 4.65 -8.69 -12.47
CA ILE A 138 3.30 -8.27 -12.80
C ILE A 138 2.79 -7.27 -11.77
N GLY A 139 2.28 -6.14 -12.25
CA GLY A 139 1.48 -5.22 -11.45
C GLY A 139 0.03 -5.71 -11.35
N TRP A 140 -0.53 -5.66 -10.15
CA TRP A 140 -1.90 -6.07 -9.86
C TRP A 140 -2.59 -4.99 -9.04
N GLN A 141 -3.41 -4.17 -9.72
CA GLN A 141 -4.10 -3.00 -9.18
C GLN A 141 -5.60 -3.15 -9.41
N ILE A 142 -6.18 -4.27 -8.99
CA ILE A 142 -7.56 -4.60 -9.34
C ILE A 142 -8.61 -3.69 -8.71
N ASP A 143 -8.29 -3.06 -7.57
CA ASP A 143 -9.26 -2.30 -6.78
C ASP A 143 -9.03 -0.78 -6.56
N PRO A 144 -7.86 -0.16 -6.85
CA PRO A 144 -7.77 1.30 -6.84
C PRO A 144 -8.79 1.99 -7.75
N PHE A 145 -9.31 3.13 -7.30
CA PHE A 145 -10.48 3.79 -7.89
C PHE A 145 -10.11 4.73 -9.05
N GLY A 146 -9.55 4.15 -10.11
CA GLY A 146 -8.89 4.84 -11.23
C GLY A 146 -7.37 4.72 -11.13
N HIS A 147 -6.68 4.97 -12.24
CA HIS A 147 -5.26 4.60 -12.35
C HIS A 147 -4.38 5.74 -12.85
N SER A 148 -3.26 5.98 -12.18
CA SER A 148 -2.36 7.10 -12.43
C SER A 148 -1.37 6.81 -13.56
N ALA A 149 -0.96 7.85 -14.28
CA ALA A 149 0.15 7.76 -15.23
C ALA A 149 1.44 7.24 -14.56
N VAL A 150 1.69 7.63 -13.31
CA VAL A 150 2.86 7.24 -12.51
C VAL A 150 2.86 5.74 -12.21
N GLN A 151 1.69 5.13 -12.00
CA GLN A 151 1.58 3.69 -11.81
C GLN A 151 2.09 2.92 -13.04
N ALA A 152 1.77 3.40 -14.24
CA ALA A 152 2.17 2.72 -15.46
C ALA A 152 3.69 2.73 -15.67
N TYR A 153 4.30 3.92 -15.64
CA TYR A 153 5.72 4.04 -15.99
C TYR A 153 6.62 3.76 -14.78
N LEU A 154 6.36 4.36 -13.60
CA LEU A 154 7.27 4.31 -12.47
C LEU A 154 7.04 3.09 -11.57
N LEU A 155 5.79 2.84 -11.16
CA LEU A 155 5.42 1.67 -10.35
C LEU A 155 4.97 0.48 -11.21
N GLY A 156 5.30 0.52 -12.50
CA GLY A 156 5.09 -0.53 -13.48
C GLY A 156 6.43 -0.83 -14.15
N THR A 157 6.70 -0.16 -15.28
CA THR A 157 7.89 -0.45 -16.08
C THR A 157 9.21 -0.30 -15.30
N GLU A 158 9.43 0.80 -14.57
CA GLU A 158 10.69 1.01 -13.84
C GLU A 158 10.89 0.06 -12.65
N LEU A 159 9.84 -0.61 -12.15
CA LEU A 159 10.00 -1.71 -11.19
C LEU A 159 10.49 -3.00 -11.84
N GLY A 160 10.45 -3.08 -13.18
CA GLY A 160 10.69 -4.30 -13.95
C GLY A 160 9.42 -5.12 -14.18
N PHE A 161 8.23 -4.52 -14.10
CA PHE A 161 7.01 -5.20 -14.50
C PHE A 161 6.85 -5.22 -16.01
N ASP A 162 6.49 -6.38 -16.55
CA ASP A 162 6.20 -6.56 -17.97
C ASP A 162 4.73 -6.26 -18.27
N SER A 163 3.85 -6.36 -17.27
CA SER A 163 2.41 -6.15 -17.44
C SER A 163 1.73 -5.62 -16.19
N LEU A 164 0.63 -4.90 -16.38
CA LEU A 164 -0.22 -4.33 -15.34
C LEU A 164 -1.68 -4.74 -15.58
N PHE A 165 -2.37 -5.18 -14.52
CA PHE A 165 -3.77 -5.59 -14.58
C PHE A 165 -4.61 -4.82 -13.58
N PHE A 166 -5.79 -4.37 -14.01
CA PHE A 166 -6.75 -3.70 -13.14
C PHE A 166 -8.19 -3.82 -13.62
N ALA A 167 -9.15 -3.60 -12.72
CA ALA A 167 -10.56 -3.68 -13.05
C ALA A 167 -11.20 -2.31 -13.29
N ARG A 168 -10.84 -1.26 -12.55
CA ARG A 168 -11.66 -0.03 -12.42
C ARG A 168 -11.27 1.08 -13.41
N ILE A 169 -12.07 1.21 -14.47
CA ILE A 169 -12.07 2.37 -15.37
C ILE A 169 -13.49 2.93 -15.52
N ASP A 170 -13.58 4.18 -16.00
CA ASP A 170 -14.84 4.84 -16.34
C ASP A 170 -15.75 3.93 -17.18
N TYR A 171 -17.03 3.86 -16.81
CA TYR A 171 -18.00 2.95 -17.42
C TYR A 171 -18.21 3.20 -18.93
N GLN A 172 -18.11 4.46 -19.38
CA GLN A 172 -18.22 4.81 -20.81
C GLN A 172 -16.95 4.39 -21.55
N ASP A 173 -15.76 4.63 -20.95
CA ASP A 173 -14.49 4.16 -21.52
C ASP A 173 -14.46 2.63 -21.61
N ARG A 174 -14.97 1.92 -20.60
CA ARG A 174 -15.11 0.47 -20.61
C ARG A 174 -15.96 -0.03 -21.77
N GLN A 175 -17.16 0.54 -21.94
CA GLN A 175 -18.04 0.13 -23.03
C GLN A 175 -17.37 0.38 -24.39
N LYS A 176 -16.79 1.56 -24.60
CA LYS A 176 -16.05 1.89 -25.81
C LYS A 176 -14.90 0.92 -26.08
N ARG A 177 -14.15 0.52 -25.04
CA ARG A 177 -13.05 -0.44 -25.15
C ARG A 177 -13.53 -1.86 -25.45
N LYS A 178 -14.66 -2.30 -24.90
CA LYS A 178 -15.30 -3.57 -25.27
C LYS A 178 -15.62 -3.59 -26.77
N ASP A 179 -16.30 -2.54 -27.25
CA ASP A 179 -16.71 -2.42 -28.66
C ASP A 179 -15.50 -2.42 -29.62
N GLN A 180 -14.37 -1.87 -29.18
CA GLN A 180 -13.15 -1.71 -29.98
C GLN A 180 -12.09 -2.80 -29.73
N LYS A 181 -12.37 -3.79 -28.87
CA LYS A 181 -11.38 -4.76 -28.35
C LYS A 181 -10.09 -4.05 -27.88
N ALA A 182 -10.24 -2.99 -27.11
CA ALA A 182 -9.17 -2.09 -26.64
C ALA A 182 -9.06 -2.03 -25.11
N LEU A 183 -9.54 -3.09 -24.43
CA LEU A 183 -9.30 -3.33 -23.00
C LEU A 183 -7.84 -3.72 -22.72
N GLU A 184 -7.11 -4.14 -23.74
CA GLU A 184 -5.69 -4.46 -23.65
C GLU A 184 -4.91 -3.46 -24.49
N VAL A 185 -3.93 -2.80 -23.88
CA VAL A 185 -3.21 -1.67 -24.48
C VAL A 185 -1.72 -1.73 -24.15
N VAL A 186 -0.91 -1.03 -24.95
CA VAL A 186 0.43 -0.60 -24.52
C VAL A 186 0.28 0.79 -23.92
N TRP A 187 0.56 0.92 -22.62
CA TRP A 187 0.40 2.18 -21.90
C TRP A 187 1.75 2.90 -21.77
N ARG A 188 1.81 4.14 -22.28
CA ARG A 188 2.92 5.09 -22.10
C ARG A 188 2.48 6.19 -21.14
N GLY A 189 2.68 5.98 -19.85
CA GLY A 189 2.30 6.94 -18.81
C GLY A 189 3.21 8.16 -18.73
N SER A 190 4.47 8.06 -19.18
CA SER A 190 5.42 9.18 -19.12
C SER A 190 5.55 9.90 -20.46
N LYS A 191 5.25 11.21 -20.47
CA LYS A 191 5.54 12.09 -21.62
C LYS A 191 7.05 12.21 -21.90
N THR A 192 7.88 12.05 -20.87
CA THR A 192 9.34 12.14 -20.97
C THR A 192 9.94 10.88 -21.58
N PHE A 193 9.52 9.70 -21.11
CA PHE A 193 10.12 8.43 -21.51
C PHE A 193 9.40 7.78 -22.70
N GLY A 194 8.12 8.07 -22.91
CA GLY A 194 7.34 7.56 -24.02
C GLY A 194 7.45 6.03 -24.12
N ALA A 195 7.95 5.53 -25.25
CA ALA A 195 8.05 4.10 -25.51
C ALA A 195 9.13 3.37 -24.68
N SER A 196 10.11 4.08 -24.10
CA SER A 196 11.17 3.44 -23.31
C SER A 196 10.70 3.01 -21.92
N SER A 197 9.57 3.55 -21.45
CA SER A 197 8.94 3.22 -20.17
C SER A 197 7.44 2.97 -20.40
N GLN A 198 7.17 1.92 -21.18
CA GLN A 198 5.82 1.48 -21.55
C GLN A 198 5.52 0.10 -20.96
N ILE A 199 4.25 -0.18 -20.67
CA ILE A 199 3.83 -1.43 -20.05
C ILE A 199 2.59 -2.00 -20.76
N PHE A 200 2.54 -3.31 -20.97
CA PHE A 200 1.32 -3.97 -21.41
C PHE A 200 0.29 -3.88 -20.28
N THR A 201 -0.89 -3.37 -20.58
CA THR A 201 -1.94 -3.13 -19.59
C THR A 201 -3.19 -3.84 -20.02
N SER A 202 -3.75 -4.68 -19.14
CA SER A 202 -5.00 -5.40 -19.37
C SER A 202 -6.04 -4.96 -18.36
N ILE A 203 -7.15 -4.47 -18.91
CA ILE A 203 -8.29 -3.95 -18.15
C ILE A 203 -9.37 -5.02 -18.16
N PHE A 204 -9.83 -5.44 -17.00
CA PHE A 204 -10.84 -6.50 -16.94
C PHE A 204 -12.16 -6.02 -17.56
N PRO A 205 -12.88 -6.88 -18.30
CA PRO A 205 -14.12 -6.48 -18.94
C PRO A 205 -15.17 -5.97 -17.96
N GLU A 206 -15.27 -6.56 -16.78
CA GLU A 206 -16.22 -6.17 -15.73
C GLU A 206 -15.44 -5.85 -14.44
N GLY A 207 -15.69 -6.58 -13.35
CA GLY A 207 -14.92 -6.53 -12.11
C GLY A 207 -13.71 -7.48 -12.12
N TYR A 208 -13.20 -7.74 -10.92
CA TYR A 208 -12.13 -8.71 -10.64
C TYR A 208 -12.66 -10.02 -10.06
N GLY A 209 -13.95 -10.32 -10.26
CA GLY A 209 -14.60 -11.58 -9.92
C GLY A 209 -14.52 -12.61 -11.05
N PRO A 210 -14.88 -13.89 -10.79
CA PRO A 210 -15.12 -14.85 -11.86
C PRO A 210 -16.38 -14.46 -12.64
N PRO A 211 -16.61 -15.03 -13.84
CA PRO A 211 -17.89 -14.89 -14.51
C PRO A 211 -19.06 -15.40 -13.65
N ASP A 212 -20.25 -14.86 -13.89
CA ASP A 212 -21.48 -15.27 -13.19
C ASP A 212 -21.66 -16.80 -13.23
N GLY A 213 -21.98 -17.39 -12.08
CA GLY A 213 -22.12 -18.84 -11.92
C GLY A 213 -20.81 -19.60 -11.70
N PHE A 214 -19.66 -18.93 -11.58
CA PHE A 214 -18.34 -19.53 -11.29
C PHE A 214 -17.71 -19.05 -9.98
N TYR A 215 -18.55 -18.63 -9.04
CA TYR A 215 -18.17 -18.38 -7.65
C TYR A 215 -18.26 -19.70 -6.86
N PHE A 216 -17.16 -20.09 -6.21
CA PHE A 216 -17.03 -21.41 -5.58
C PHE A 216 -16.62 -21.35 -4.11
N ASP A 217 -16.92 -20.25 -3.44
CA ASP A 217 -16.67 -20.13 -2.00
C ASP A 217 -17.77 -20.82 -1.20
N VAL A 218 -17.43 -21.22 0.03
CA VAL A 218 -18.27 -22.12 0.84
C VAL A 218 -19.59 -21.50 1.25
N ASN A 219 -19.64 -20.16 1.29
CA ASN A 219 -20.83 -19.40 1.66
C ASN A 219 -21.62 -18.89 0.44
N GLU A 220 -21.21 -19.28 -0.78
CA GLU A 220 -21.90 -18.87 -2.00
C GLU A 220 -23.18 -19.71 -2.17
N GLU A 221 -24.32 -19.11 -1.84
CA GLU A 221 -25.63 -19.77 -1.90
C GLU A 221 -26.02 -20.19 -3.33
N THR A 222 -25.50 -19.48 -4.34
CA THR A 222 -25.85 -19.71 -5.75
C THR A 222 -24.86 -20.60 -6.49
N ALA A 223 -23.84 -21.13 -5.79
CA ALA A 223 -22.83 -21.97 -6.40
C ALA A 223 -23.43 -23.30 -6.89
N ILE A 224 -23.32 -23.55 -8.20
CA ILE A 224 -23.70 -24.81 -8.82
C ILE A 224 -22.42 -25.65 -9.01
N PRO A 225 -22.18 -26.68 -8.16
CA PRO A 225 -21.02 -27.54 -8.29
C PRO A 225 -21.13 -28.41 -9.52
N VAL A 226 -19.99 -28.84 -10.05
CA VAL A 226 -19.92 -29.88 -11.08
C VAL A 226 -20.15 -31.23 -10.41
N GLN A 227 -21.37 -31.74 -10.54
CA GLN A 227 -21.74 -33.10 -10.17
C GLN A 227 -21.37 -34.01 -11.34
N ASP A 228 -20.36 -34.85 -11.12
CA ASP A 228 -19.80 -35.75 -12.12
C ASP A 228 -19.78 -37.22 -11.68
N ASP A 229 -20.47 -37.55 -10.59
CA ASP A 229 -20.61 -38.92 -10.12
C ASP A 229 -21.94 -39.50 -10.62
N ALA A 230 -21.86 -40.43 -11.57
CA ALA A 230 -23.02 -41.09 -12.15
C ALA A 230 -23.86 -41.90 -11.15
N LEU A 231 -23.37 -42.12 -9.92
CA LEU A 231 -24.10 -42.79 -8.84
C LEU A 231 -24.95 -41.85 -7.98
N LEU A 232 -24.78 -40.53 -8.09
CA LEU A 232 -25.64 -39.57 -7.40
C LEU A 232 -26.61 -38.92 -8.41
N PHE A 233 -27.69 -38.35 -7.88
CA PHE A 233 -28.63 -37.59 -8.70
C PHE A 233 -28.02 -36.26 -9.17
N ASP A 234 -28.72 -35.64 -10.13
CA ASP A 234 -28.42 -34.29 -10.62
C ASP A 234 -27.03 -34.15 -11.30
N TYR A 235 -26.61 -35.19 -12.02
CA TYR A 235 -25.42 -35.15 -12.88
C TYR A 235 -25.52 -34.03 -13.92
N ASN A 236 -24.56 -33.10 -13.90
CA ASN A 236 -24.68 -31.83 -14.63
C ASN A 236 -23.44 -31.44 -15.45
N VAL A 237 -22.48 -32.35 -15.68
CA VAL A 237 -21.23 -32.03 -16.39
C VAL A 237 -21.46 -31.30 -17.73
N GLN A 238 -22.39 -31.76 -18.55
CA GLN A 238 -22.63 -31.16 -19.86
C GLN A 238 -23.17 -29.73 -19.77
N GLU A 239 -24.02 -29.47 -18.78
CA GLU A 239 -24.55 -28.13 -18.49
C GLU A 239 -23.42 -27.19 -18.06
N ARG A 240 -22.61 -27.60 -17.08
CA ARG A 240 -21.50 -26.77 -16.57
C ARG A 240 -20.41 -26.51 -17.61
N VAL A 241 -20.15 -27.47 -18.49
CA VAL A 241 -19.26 -27.25 -19.65
C VAL A 241 -19.86 -26.26 -20.64
N ASN A 242 -21.17 -26.31 -20.89
CA ASN A 242 -21.84 -25.33 -21.77
C ASN A 242 -21.80 -23.92 -21.16
N ASP A 243 -22.05 -23.79 -19.86
CA ASP A 243 -21.95 -22.52 -19.13
C ASP A 243 -20.54 -21.93 -19.28
N PHE A 244 -19.52 -22.77 -19.10
CA PHE A 244 -18.12 -22.36 -19.20
C PHE A 244 -17.79 -21.86 -20.61
N VAL A 245 -18.18 -22.63 -21.64
CA VAL A 245 -17.96 -22.26 -23.05
C VAL A 245 -18.69 -20.96 -23.38
N ASN A 246 -19.93 -20.79 -22.93
CA ASN A 246 -20.71 -19.58 -23.17
C ASN A 246 -20.04 -18.34 -22.56
N ALA A 247 -19.68 -18.40 -21.27
CA ALA A 247 -18.99 -17.31 -20.58
C ALA A 247 -17.63 -16.98 -21.25
N ALA A 248 -16.88 -18.01 -21.66
CA ALA A 248 -15.58 -17.83 -22.31
C ALA A 248 -15.73 -17.14 -23.67
N MET A 249 -16.74 -17.52 -24.45
CA MET A 249 -17.01 -16.90 -25.75
C MET A 249 -17.48 -15.44 -25.62
N ILE A 250 -18.27 -15.11 -24.59
CA ILE A 250 -18.66 -13.72 -24.29
C ILE A 250 -17.41 -12.86 -24.05
N GLN A 251 -16.49 -13.31 -23.21
CA GLN A 251 -15.25 -12.55 -22.95
C GLN A 251 -14.34 -12.51 -24.18
N ALA A 252 -14.20 -13.61 -24.92
CA ALA A 252 -13.40 -13.65 -26.15
C ALA A 252 -13.89 -12.65 -27.21
N ASN A 253 -15.18 -12.32 -27.23
CA ASN A 253 -15.73 -11.32 -28.15
C ASN A 253 -15.21 -9.90 -27.89
N VAL A 254 -14.75 -9.58 -26.68
CA VAL A 254 -14.23 -8.25 -26.31
C VAL A 254 -12.71 -8.22 -26.08
N THR A 255 -12.02 -9.35 -26.28
CA THR A 255 -10.57 -9.50 -26.07
C THR A 255 -9.86 -9.78 -27.41
N ARG A 256 -8.60 -9.35 -27.56
CA ARG A 256 -7.75 -9.72 -28.71
C ARG A 256 -7.08 -11.06 -28.46
N THR A 257 -6.59 -11.71 -29.52
CA THR A 257 -5.99 -13.06 -29.49
C THR A 257 -6.95 -14.16 -29.01
N ASN A 258 -6.45 -15.39 -28.96
CA ASN A 258 -7.17 -16.57 -28.47
C ASN A 258 -6.85 -16.87 -27.00
N HIS A 259 -6.55 -15.85 -26.19
CA HIS A 259 -6.24 -15.97 -24.76
C HIS A 259 -7.08 -15.00 -23.95
N ILE A 260 -7.90 -15.53 -23.04
CA ILE A 260 -8.65 -14.76 -22.04
C ILE A 260 -8.24 -15.17 -20.63
N MET A 261 -8.41 -14.28 -19.66
CA MET A 261 -8.10 -14.53 -18.26
C MET A 261 -9.37 -14.41 -17.42
N TRP A 262 -9.63 -15.41 -16.59
CA TRP A 262 -10.64 -15.38 -15.55
C TRP A 262 -9.96 -15.18 -14.20
N THR A 263 -10.37 -14.12 -13.52
CA THR A 263 -10.04 -13.84 -12.12
C THR A 263 -10.91 -14.73 -11.24
N MET A 264 -10.40 -15.92 -10.91
CA MET A 264 -11.10 -16.90 -10.08
C MET A 264 -10.92 -16.53 -8.62
N GLY A 265 -11.65 -15.53 -8.15
CA GLY A 265 -11.52 -14.99 -6.81
C GLY A 265 -12.26 -13.66 -6.66
N THR A 266 -12.41 -13.18 -5.43
CA THR A 266 -12.88 -11.83 -5.10
C THR A 266 -12.43 -11.48 -3.67
N ASP A 267 -13.07 -10.51 -3.03
CA ASP A 267 -12.81 -10.08 -1.65
C ASP A 267 -12.82 -11.27 -0.66
N PHE A 268 -11.68 -11.49 0.00
CA PHE A 268 -11.49 -12.45 1.09
C PHE A 268 -12.01 -13.87 0.85
N GLN A 269 -12.01 -14.32 -0.40
CA GLN A 269 -12.39 -15.67 -0.79
C GLN A 269 -11.27 -16.67 -0.49
N TYR A 270 -11.49 -17.95 -0.76
CA TYR A 270 -10.53 -19.03 -0.51
C TYR A 270 -10.25 -19.28 0.98
N GLN A 271 -11.13 -18.84 1.90
CA GLN A 271 -11.03 -19.23 3.32
C GLN A 271 -11.05 -20.76 3.49
N TYR A 272 -11.73 -21.45 2.58
CA TYR A 272 -11.59 -22.88 2.35
C TYR A 272 -11.23 -23.14 0.88
N ALA A 273 -9.96 -22.95 0.53
CA ALA A 273 -9.47 -22.99 -0.85
C ALA A 273 -9.87 -24.25 -1.65
N ASN A 274 -10.08 -25.39 -0.97
CA ASN A 274 -10.43 -26.64 -1.64
C ASN A 274 -11.80 -26.57 -2.35
N SER A 275 -12.76 -25.75 -1.89
CA SER A 275 -14.04 -25.57 -2.58
C SER A 275 -13.84 -25.04 -4.01
N TRP A 276 -12.93 -24.07 -4.18
CA TRP A 276 -12.58 -23.52 -5.48
C TRP A 276 -11.77 -24.50 -6.33
N PHE A 277 -10.74 -25.11 -5.75
CA PHE A 277 -9.85 -25.99 -6.50
C PHE A 277 -10.53 -27.28 -6.95
N MET A 278 -11.46 -27.84 -6.18
CA MET A 278 -12.25 -29.00 -6.61
C MET A 278 -13.05 -28.70 -7.89
N GLU A 279 -13.71 -27.55 -7.93
CA GLU A 279 -14.53 -27.15 -9.08
C GLU A 279 -13.66 -26.79 -10.29
N MET A 280 -12.57 -26.05 -10.09
CA MET A 280 -11.62 -25.76 -11.17
C MET A 280 -10.97 -27.04 -11.73
N ASP A 281 -10.62 -28.03 -10.90
CA ASP A 281 -10.07 -29.30 -11.35
C ASP A 281 -11.05 -30.05 -12.28
N LYS A 282 -12.32 -30.08 -11.90
CA LYS A 282 -13.41 -30.70 -12.68
C LYS A 282 -13.65 -29.94 -13.98
N LEU A 283 -13.77 -28.61 -13.91
CA LEU A 283 -13.98 -27.75 -15.08
C LEU A 283 -12.83 -27.91 -16.08
N ILE A 284 -11.58 -27.80 -15.65
CA ILE A 284 -10.40 -28.02 -16.52
C ILE A 284 -10.48 -29.40 -17.18
N HIS A 285 -10.79 -30.45 -16.43
CA HIS A 285 -10.87 -31.79 -16.97
C HIS A 285 -11.96 -31.96 -18.03
N TYR A 286 -13.21 -31.57 -17.72
CA TYR A 286 -14.34 -31.81 -18.60
C TYR A 286 -14.42 -30.83 -19.77
N VAL A 287 -14.04 -29.56 -19.59
CA VAL A 287 -13.95 -28.58 -20.68
C VAL A 287 -12.90 -29.01 -21.70
N ASN A 288 -11.73 -29.49 -21.25
CA ASN A 288 -10.69 -29.95 -22.16
C ASN A 288 -11.06 -31.27 -22.86
N LYS A 289 -11.84 -32.13 -22.19
CA LYS A 289 -12.38 -33.36 -22.78
C LYS A 289 -13.43 -33.08 -23.86
N ASP A 290 -14.31 -32.10 -23.63
CA ASP A 290 -15.25 -31.57 -24.63
C ASP A 290 -14.49 -30.95 -25.82
N GLY A 291 -13.50 -30.11 -25.52
CA GLY A 291 -12.52 -29.64 -26.47
C GLY A 291 -12.94 -28.46 -27.34
N ARG A 292 -14.15 -27.90 -27.19
CA ARG A 292 -14.56 -26.66 -27.88
C ARG A 292 -13.69 -25.46 -27.51
N VAL A 293 -13.29 -25.38 -26.24
CA VAL A 293 -12.29 -24.43 -25.72
C VAL A 293 -11.24 -25.19 -24.90
N ASN A 294 -10.20 -24.50 -24.45
CA ASN A 294 -9.15 -25.05 -23.59
C ASN A 294 -9.07 -24.26 -22.29
N ALA A 295 -9.11 -24.92 -21.15
CA ALA A 295 -8.98 -24.35 -19.82
C ALA A 295 -7.68 -24.82 -19.16
N LEU A 296 -7.01 -23.93 -18.43
CA LEU A 296 -5.79 -24.24 -17.70
C LEU A 296 -5.68 -23.44 -16.40
N TYR A 297 -5.05 -24.04 -15.39
CA TYR A 297 -4.50 -23.26 -14.30
C TYR A 297 -3.45 -22.29 -14.83
N SER A 298 -3.52 -21.03 -14.40
CA SER A 298 -2.62 -20.00 -14.87
C SER A 298 -2.27 -19.00 -13.79
N THR A 299 -1.38 -18.09 -14.16
CA THR A 299 -1.07 -16.87 -13.43
C THR A 299 -1.09 -15.70 -14.40
N PRO A 300 -1.17 -14.45 -13.94
CA PRO A 300 -1.08 -13.27 -14.79
C PRO A 300 0.24 -13.22 -15.58
N SER A 301 1.35 -13.75 -15.04
CA SER A 301 2.60 -13.88 -15.79
C SER A 301 2.47 -14.83 -16.98
N ILE A 302 1.88 -16.01 -16.80
CA ILE A 302 1.67 -16.97 -17.89
C ILE A 302 0.71 -16.39 -18.95
N TYR A 303 -0.33 -15.67 -18.51
CA TYR A 303 -1.22 -14.95 -19.40
C TYR A 303 -0.46 -13.89 -20.20
N ALA A 304 0.27 -13.00 -19.54
CA ALA A 304 1.08 -11.95 -20.17
C ALA A 304 2.08 -12.51 -21.17
N ASP A 305 2.82 -13.57 -20.82
CA ASP A 305 3.76 -14.24 -21.70
C ASP A 305 3.05 -14.77 -22.97
N SER A 306 1.82 -15.28 -22.84
CA SER A 306 1.01 -15.73 -23.99
C SER A 306 0.55 -14.55 -24.86
N LYS A 307 0.22 -13.41 -24.26
CA LYS A 307 -0.17 -12.18 -25.00
C LYS A 307 1.02 -11.56 -25.73
N HIS A 308 2.20 -11.54 -25.10
CA HIS A 308 3.44 -11.05 -25.71
C HIS A 308 3.95 -11.95 -26.84
N ALA A 309 3.71 -13.26 -26.77
CA ALA A 309 4.08 -14.20 -27.82
C ALA A 309 3.15 -14.13 -29.05
N ALA A 310 1.96 -13.52 -28.93
CA ALA A 310 1.03 -13.39 -30.03
C ALA A 310 1.52 -12.35 -31.06
N ASN A 311 1.40 -12.67 -32.35
CA ASN A 311 1.66 -11.74 -33.43
C ASN A 311 0.48 -10.76 -33.61
N GLU A 312 0.28 -9.89 -32.63
CA GLU A 312 -0.84 -8.96 -32.54
C GLU A 312 -0.35 -7.53 -32.34
N SER A 313 -1.11 -6.56 -32.86
CA SER A 313 -0.85 -5.15 -32.62
C SER A 313 -1.73 -4.65 -31.47
N TRP A 314 -1.18 -3.84 -30.58
CA TRP A 314 -1.89 -3.35 -29.39
C TRP A 314 -2.23 -1.86 -29.52
N PRO A 315 -3.44 -1.42 -29.16
CA PRO A 315 -3.78 0.00 -29.07
C PRO A 315 -2.88 0.72 -28.08
N LEU A 316 -2.62 2.00 -28.36
CA LEU A 316 -1.83 2.85 -27.48
C LEU A 316 -2.73 3.53 -26.44
N LYS A 317 -2.27 3.58 -25.20
CA LYS A 317 -2.81 4.44 -24.14
C LYS A 317 -1.74 5.44 -23.69
N LEU A 318 -2.13 6.71 -23.53
CA LEU A 318 -1.31 7.80 -23.00
C LEU A 318 -1.94 8.35 -21.72
N ASP A 319 -1.20 9.13 -20.93
CA ASP A 319 -1.70 9.82 -19.72
C ASP A 319 -2.26 8.83 -18.67
N ASP A 320 -3.47 9.05 -18.11
CA ASP A 320 -4.03 8.32 -16.96
C ASP A 320 -5.49 7.85 -17.16
N PHE A 321 -6.04 7.14 -16.18
CA PHE A 321 -7.44 6.69 -16.13
C PHE A 321 -8.23 7.40 -15.01
N PHE A 322 -7.97 8.69 -14.81
CA PHE A 322 -8.74 9.52 -13.89
C PHE A 322 -9.64 10.54 -14.63
N PRO A 323 -10.79 10.92 -14.04
CA PRO A 323 -11.42 10.31 -12.87
C PRO A 323 -12.14 8.99 -13.21
N TYR A 324 -12.39 8.16 -12.19
CA TYR A 324 -13.20 6.94 -12.31
C TYR A 324 -14.68 7.22 -12.02
N ALA A 325 -15.56 6.61 -12.81
CA ALA A 325 -16.99 6.49 -12.54
C ALA A 325 -17.49 5.09 -12.91
N ASP A 326 -18.23 4.45 -12.02
CA ASP A 326 -18.86 3.14 -12.26
C ASP A 326 -20.28 3.25 -12.85
N SER A 327 -20.90 4.43 -12.76
CA SER A 327 -22.18 4.75 -13.37
C SER A 327 -22.35 6.25 -13.62
N GLU A 328 -23.41 6.64 -14.33
CA GLU A 328 -23.66 8.01 -14.82
C GLU A 328 -23.54 9.11 -13.76
N ASN A 329 -24.00 8.86 -12.53
CA ASN A 329 -24.03 9.85 -11.45
C ASN A 329 -23.08 9.50 -10.29
N ALA A 330 -22.10 8.64 -10.53
CA ALA A 330 -21.21 8.11 -9.50
C ALA A 330 -19.75 8.32 -9.88
N TYR A 331 -19.30 9.59 -9.90
CA TYR A 331 -17.88 9.91 -10.01
C TYR A 331 -17.19 9.75 -8.66
N TRP A 332 -16.14 8.93 -8.62
CA TRP A 332 -15.39 8.61 -7.41
C TRP A 332 -14.31 9.67 -7.17
N THR A 333 -14.68 10.95 -7.14
CA THR A 333 -13.75 12.06 -6.89
C THR A 333 -13.82 12.59 -5.46
N GLY A 334 -14.82 12.16 -4.68
CA GLY A 334 -14.95 12.55 -3.26
C GLY A 334 -13.77 12.08 -2.41
N TYR A 335 -13.27 10.86 -2.66
CA TYR A 335 -12.18 10.29 -1.88
C TYR A 335 -10.83 11.03 -2.06
N PHE A 336 -10.71 11.85 -3.10
CA PHE A 336 -9.57 12.76 -3.27
C PHE A 336 -9.42 13.70 -2.06
N THR A 337 -10.52 14.00 -1.34
CA THR A 337 -10.52 14.86 -0.15
C THR A 337 -10.91 14.14 1.15
N SER A 338 -11.70 13.07 1.09
CA SER A 338 -12.19 12.34 2.29
C SER A 338 -11.11 12.11 3.34
N ARG A 339 -11.43 12.36 4.62
CA ARG A 339 -10.49 12.25 5.76
C ARG A 339 -9.21 13.09 5.59
N PRO A 340 -9.31 14.41 5.35
CA PRO A 340 -8.15 15.25 5.04
C PRO A 340 -7.11 15.30 6.17
N ALA A 341 -7.53 15.14 7.43
CA ALA A 341 -6.62 15.06 8.56
C ALA A 341 -5.71 13.82 8.49
N LEU A 342 -6.23 12.65 8.07
CA LEU A 342 -5.42 11.45 7.88
C LEU A 342 -4.45 11.62 6.71
N LYS A 343 -4.92 12.15 5.57
CA LYS A 343 -4.08 12.46 4.39
C LYS A 343 -2.91 13.38 4.77
N GLY A 344 -3.20 14.45 5.51
CA GLY A 344 -2.18 15.37 6.04
C GLY A 344 -1.21 14.66 7.00
N TYR A 345 -1.71 13.77 7.86
CA TYR A 345 -0.88 13.03 8.81
C TYR A 345 0.07 12.04 8.12
N VAL A 346 -0.42 11.30 7.11
CA VAL A 346 0.41 10.43 6.26
C VAL A 346 1.50 11.25 5.57
N ARG A 347 1.15 12.38 4.95
CA ARG A 347 2.12 13.26 4.29
C ARG A 347 3.21 13.78 5.22
N MET A 348 2.81 14.25 6.42
CA MET A 348 3.73 14.75 7.43
C MET A 348 4.70 13.66 7.87
N LEU A 349 4.17 12.46 8.15
CA LEU A 349 4.97 11.34 8.61
C LEU A 349 5.84 10.71 7.51
N SER A 350 5.43 10.77 6.25
CA SER A 350 6.27 10.42 5.09
C SER A 350 7.54 11.27 5.04
N GLY A 351 7.39 12.60 5.12
CA GLY A 351 8.52 13.52 5.18
C GLY A 351 9.40 13.31 6.41
N TYR A 352 8.77 13.07 7.58
CA TYR A 352 9.49 12.75 8.81
C TYR A 352 10.28 11.45 8.67
N TYR A 353 9.68 10.39 8.12
CA TYR A 353 10.31 9.08 7.94
C TYR A 353 11.51 9.14 7.01
N LEU A 354 11.47 9.97 5.95
CA LEU A 354 12.63 10.24 5.10
C LEU A 354 13.79 10.85 5.93
N ALA A 355 13.52 11.90 6.70
CA ALA A 355 14.52 12.53 7.56
C ALA A 355 15.05 11.56 8.64
N SER A 356 14.17 10.78 9.26
CA SER A 356 14.53 9.79 10.28
C SER A 356 15.48 8.73 9.73
N ARG A 357 15.24 8.22 8.52
CA ARG A 357 16.11 7.23 7.87
C ARG A 357 17.49 7.81 7.54
N GLN A 358 17.57 9.07 7.11
CA GLN A 358 18.84 9.74 6.88
C GLN A 358 19.66 9.86 8.17
N LEU A 359 19.03 10.32 9.25
CA LEU A 359 19.68 10.47 10.55
C LEU A 359 20.10 9.11 11.14
N GLU A 360 19.23 8.10 11.05
CA GLU A 360 19.55 6.72 11.45
C GLU A 360 20.74 6.16 10.68
N PHE A 361 20.81 6.41 9.37
CA PHE A 361 21.94 5.99 8.54
C PHE A 361 23.26 6.64 9.00
N LEU A 362 23.26 7.94 9.30
CA LEU A 362 24.46 8.69 9.68
C LEU A 362 25.09 8.21 10.99
N VAL A 363 24.29 7.68 11.92
CA VAL A 363 24.79 7.16 13.21
C VAL A 363 24.95 5.64 13.25
N GLY A 364 24.65 4.97 12.13
CA GLY A 364 24.67 3.51 12.02
C GLY A 364 23.39 2.89 12.59
N ARG A 365 22.66 2.16 11.74
CA ARG A 365 21.41 1.49 12.14
C ARG A 365 21.66 0.45 13.23
N ASN A 366 20.95 0.57 14.34
CA ASN A 366 20.98 -0.43 15.41
C ASN A 366 20.12 -1.65 15.02
N SER A 367 20.76 -2.79 14.75
CA SER A 367 20.07 -4.02 14.34
C SER A 367 19.32 -4.72 15.48
N LEU A 368 19.67 -4.47 16.74
CA LEU A 368 19.10 -5.11 17.93
C LEU A 368 18.20 -4.17 18.75
N GLY A 369 18.10 -2.90 18.34
CA GLY A 369 17.39 -1.85 19.05
C GLY A 369 16.26 -1.22 18.25
N GLN A 370 15.82 -0.07 18.75
CA GLN A 370 14.82 0.76 18.08
C GLN A 370 15.35 1.21 16.73
N ASN A 371 14.47 1.13 15.73
CA ASN A 371 14.79 1.53 14.38
C ASN A 371 13.56 2.11 13.70
N THR A 372 13.76 2.76 12.57
CA THR A 372 12.69 3.46 11.83
C THR A 372 11.67 2.52 11.17
N GLY A 373 11.90 1.20 11.20
CA GLY A 373 11.05 0.19 10.55
C GLY A 373 9.58 0.21 10.98
N PHE A 374 9.29 0.49 12.26
CA PHE A 374 7.91 0.57 12.75
C PHE A 374 7.09 1.67 12.06
N LEU A 375 7.71 2.82 11.77
CA LEU A 375 7.05 3.87 11.00
C LEU A 375 6.92 3.50 9.53
N GLY A 376 7.93 2.83 8.97
CA GLY A 376 7.87 2.29 7.61
C GLY A 376 6.69 1.34 7.41
N ASP A 377 6.50 0.38 8.32
CA ASP A 377 5.36 -0.56 8.27
C ASP A 377 4.01 0.16 8.40
N ALA A 378 3.89 1.12 9.30
CA ALA A 378 2.65 1.88 9.49
C ALA A 378 2.32 2.76 8.28
N LEU A 379 3.31 3.44 7.70
CA LEU A 379 3.14 4.23 6.47
C LEU A 379 2.80 3.34 5.28
N ALA A 380 3.44 2.16 5.17
CA ALA A 380 3.19 1.21 4.09
C ALA A 380 1.75 0.68 4.12
N ILE A 381 1.25 0.32 5.30
CA ILE A 381 -0.17 -0.04 5.51
C ILE A 381 -1.09 1.11 5.13
N ALA A 382 -0.75 2.35 5.51
CA ALA A 382 -1.57 3.51 5.23
C ALA A 382 -1.70 3.85 3.74
N GLN A 383 -0.82 3.32 2.86
CA GLN A 383 -0.93 3.53 1.41
C GLN A 383 -2.05 2.70 0.77
N HIS A 384 -2.60 1.69 1.46
CA HIS A 384 -3.71 0.85 0.98
C HIS A 384 -4.83 1.70 0.39
N HIS A 385 -5.55 1.16 -0.61
CA HIS A 385 -6.57 1.91 -1.32
C HIS A 385 -7.84 2.22 -0.50
N ASP A 386 -7.94 1.74 0.75
CA ASP A 386 -8.87 2.24 1.78
C ASP A 386 -8.22 2.99 2.96
N GLY A 387 -6.89 3.05 2.97
CA GLY A 387 -6.08 3.76 3.94
C GLY A 387 -6.12 5.28 3.72
N VAL A 388 -5.13 5.78 2.98
CA VAL A 388 -4.96 7.22 2.71
C VAL A 388 -6.09 7.80 1.86
N SER A 389 -6.74 6.99 1.02
CA SER A 389 -7.96 7.34 0.27
C SER A 389 -9.10 7.79 1.19
N GLY A 390 -9.14 7.26 2.41
CA GLY A 390 -10.11 7.58 3.44
C GLY A 390 -11.46 6.90 3.27
N THR A 391 -11.52 5.77 2.55
CA THR A 391 -12.75 5.00 2.28
C THR A 391 -13.03 3.87 3.28
N ALA A 392 -12.11 3.57 4.20
CA ALA A 392 -12.34 2.63 5.31
C ALA A 392 -13.40 3.11 6.32
N LYS A 393 -13.93 2.17 7.14
CA LYS A 393 -14.78 2.51 8.30
C LYS A 393 -14.01 3.33 9.34
N GLN A 394 -14.73 4.09 10.17
CA GLN A 394 -14.12 4.98 11.15
C GLN A 394 -13.20 4.26 12.15
N HIS A 395 -13.58 3.07 12.63
CA HIS A 395 -12.77 2.33 13.60
C HIS A 395 -11.45 1.82 12.97
N THR A 396 -11.49 1.41 11.69
CA THR A 396 -10.31 1.10 10.87
C THR A 396 -9.43 2.33 10.64
N THR A 397 -10.03 3.48 10.33
CA THR A 397 -9.31 4.76 10.22
C THR A 397 -8.58 5.11 11.53
N ASN A 398 -9.23 4.91 12.67
CA ASN A 398 -8.62 5.13 13.98
C ASN A 398 -7.45 4.15 14.22
N ASP A 399 -7.54 2.91 13.74
CA ASP A 399 -6.43 1.95 13.78
C ASP A 399 -5.23 2.39 12.94
N TYR A 400 -5.44 2.91 11.72
CA TYR A 400 -4.36 3.49 10.92
C TYR A 400 -3.67 4.65 11.65
N ALA A 401 -4.44 5.60 12.18
CA ALA A 401 -3.89 6.73 12.94
C ALA A 401 -3.11 6.27 14.18
N LYS A 402 -3.61 5.25 14.89
CA LYS A 402 -2.92 4.62 16.02
C LYS A 402 -1.59 3.99 15.62
N ARG A 403 -1.54 3.22 14.53
CA ARG A 403 -0.31 2.61 14.02
C ARG A 403 0.71 3.68 13.62
N LEU A 404 0.26 4.71 12.90
CA LEU A 404 1.09 5.85 12.50
C LEU A 404 1.67 6.57 13.73
N PHE A 405 0.86 6.80 14.77
CA PHE A 405 1.34 7.38 16.03
C PHE A 405 2.41 6.52 16.70
N ILE A 406 2.19 5.22 16.85
CA ILE A 406 3.17 4.30 17.44
C ILE A 406 4.48 4.30 16.65
N GLY A 407 4.39 4.22 15.32
CA GLY A 407 5.54 4.29 14.43
C GLY A 407 6.29 5.62 14.57
N ALA A 408 5.56 6.74 14.60
CA ALA A 408 6.13 8.07 14.75
C ALA A 408 6.87 8.24 16.08
N SER A 409 6.29 7.79 17.19
CA SER A 409 6.98 7.81 18.50
C SER A 409 8.28 7.02 18.48
N LYS A 410 8.31 5.85 17.81
CA LYS A 410 9.55 5.07 17.68
C LYS A 410 10.58 5.72 16.77
N ALA A 411 10.16 6.35 15.68
CA ALA A 411 11.05 7.14 14.84
C ALA A 411 11.59 8.37 15.59
N GLU A 412 10.79 9.00 16.44
CA GLU A 412 11.21 10.14 17.27
C GLU A 412 12.32 9.75 18.26
N GLU A 413 12.18 8.59 18.91
CA GLU A 413 13.22 8.04 19.79
C GLU A 413 14.56 7.84 19.03
N VAL A 414 14.50 7.33 17.80
CA VAL A 414 15.68 7.15 16.92
C VAL A 414 16.27 8.49 16.50
N VAL A 415 15.45 9.45 16.06
CA VAL A 415 15.89 10.79 15.65
C VAL A 415 16.55 11.53 16.80
N ASN A 416 15.96 11.50 17.99
CA ASN A 416 16.53 12.14 19.18
C ASN A 416 17.89 11.52 19.52
N SER A 417 17.99 10.19 19.50
CA SER A 417 19.27 9.50 19.72
C SER A 417 20.31 9.87 18.67
N ALA A 418 19.92 9.91 17.39
CA ALA A 418 20.83 10.24 16.30
C ALA A 418 21.34 11.68 16.40
N LEU A 419 20.46 12.65 16.65
CA LEU A 419 20.85 14.04 16.83
C LEU A 419 21.73 14.22 18.07
N THR A 420 21.46 13.51 19.16
CA THR A 420 22.33 13.53 20.35
C THR A 420 23.75 13.07 20.01
N CYS A 421 23.91 12.06 19.16
CA CYS A 421 25.23 11.59 18.74
C CYS A 421 25.90 12.54 17.74
N LEU A 422 25.15 13.08 16.77
CA LEU A 422 25.69 13.97 15.74
C LEU A 422 26.07 15.36 16.26
N THR A 423 25.44 15.82 17.34
CA THR A 423 25.71 17.12 17.96
C THR A 423 26.78 17.07 19.04
N ASN A 424 27.17 15.87 19.49
CA ASN A 424 28.20 15.70 20.51
C ASN A 424 29.60 15.64 19.87
N SER A 425 30.57 16.36 20.45
CA SER A 425 31.94 16.43 19.92
C SER A 425 32.79 15.20 20.26
N SER A 426 32.33 14.31 21.13
CA SER A 426 33.02 13.06 21.46
C SER A 426 32.74 11.97 20.43
N SER A 427 33.79 11.33 19.92
CA SER A 427 33.75 10.26 18.91
C SER A 427 33.03 8.96 19.34
N GLN A 428 32.41 8.93 20.52
CA GLN A 428 31.63 7.80 21.03
C GLN A 428 30.19 8.25 21.25
N CYS A 429 29.26 7.58 20.55
CA CYS A 429 27.81 7.70 20.70
C CYS A 429 27.34 7.04 22.02
N GLU A 430 28.05 7.28 23.12
CA GLU A 430 27.69 6.77 24.44
C GLU A 430 26.92 7.83 25.23
N LYS A 431 25.78 7.39 25.78
CA LYS A 431 24.90 8.01 26.79
C LYS A 431 25.26 9.47 27.14
N SER A 432 25.03 10.39 26.21
CA SER A 432 25.02 11.81 26.52
C SER A 432 23.83 12.14 27.43
N ALA A 433 24.02 13.09 28.35
CA ALA A 433 22.95 13.64 29.19
C ALA A 433 21.93 14.47 28.39
N THR A 434 22.27 14.82 27.14
CA THR A 434 21.44 15.68 26.29
C THR A 434 20.31 14.87 25.65
N ARG A 435 19.07 15.18 26.05
CA ARG A 435 17.86 14.59 25.48
C ARG A 435 17.13 15.65 24.66
N PHE A 436 17.02 15.41 23.36
CA PHE A 436 16.15 16.22 22.51
C PHE A 436 14.68 15.90 22.77
N GLN A 437 13.85 16.92 22.63
CA GLN A 437 12.40 16.80 22.58
C GLN A 437 11.93 17.44 21.27
N GLN A 438 11.00 16.79 20.59
CA GLN A 438 10.39 17.33 19.37
C GLN A 438 8.94 17.72 19.65
N CYS A 439 8.40 18.59 18.79
CA CYS A 439 7.06 19.13 18.93
C CYS A 439 6.26 18.86 17.66
N SER A 440 5.46 17.80 17.68
CA SER A 440 4.61 17.36 16.55
C SER A 440 3.26 18.09 16.47
N LEU A 441 2.92 18.93 17.45
CA LEU A 441 1.62 19.60 17.58
C LEU A 441 1.72 21.13 17.43
N LEU A 442 2.68 21.61 16.65
CA LEU A 442 2.83 23.05 16.35
C LEU A 442 1.60 23.61 15.61
N ASN A 443 0.88 22.80 14.84
CA ASN A 443 -0.37 23.23 14.18
C ASN A 443 -1.45 23.73 15.16
N ILE A 444 -1.44 23.26 16.40
CA ILE A 444 -2.32 23.71 17.48
C ILE A 444 -1.56 24.52 18.54
N SER A 445 -0.44 25.14 18.17
CA SER A 445 0.40 25.96 19.05
C SER A 445 0.90 25.22 20.29
N TYR A 446 1.14 23.91 20.24
CA TYR A 446 1.61 23.11 21.38
C TYR A 446 3.05 22.61 21.23
N CYS A 447 3.93 23.11 22.09
CA CYS A 447 5.31 22.66 22.24
C CYS A 447 5.82 22.90 23.68
N PRO A 448 5.72 21.91 24.57
CA PRO A 448 6.13 22.06 25.98
C PRO A 448 7.57 22.52 26.17
N ALA A 449 8.48 22.09 25.29
CA ALA A 449 9.90 22.45 25.35
C ALA A 449 10.14 23.95 25.16
N SER A 450 9.40 24.62 24.27
CA SER A 450 9.57 26.05 24.00
C SER A 450 8.68 26.95 24.88
N GLU A 451 7.64 26.36 25.49
CA GLU A 451 6.74 27.04 26.43
C GLU A 451 7.28 27.05 27.87
N ALA A 452 8.33 26.30 28.17
CA ALA A 452 8.95 26.28 29.48
C ALA A 452 9.43 27.69 29.91
N ASN A 453 9.24 28.04 31.18
CA ASN A 453 9.73 29.31 31.71
C ASN A 453 11.26 29.32 31.69
N LEU A 454 11.83 30.14 30.82
CA LEU A 454 13.27 30.41 30.79
C LEU A 454 13.62 31.34 31.97
N THR A 455 14.05 30.76 33.09
CA THR A 455 14.60 31.50 34.24
C THR A 455 16.01 32.00 33.98
N ASP A 456 16.51 32.94 34.79
CA ASP A 456 17.87 33.47 34.69
C ASP A 456 18.93 32.34 34.63
N GLY A 457 19.57 32.22 33.46
CA GLY A 457 20.61 31.21 33.19
C GLY A 457 20.15 30.01 32.34
N THR A 458 18.85 29.82 32.13
CA THR A 458 18.31 28.74 31.28
C THR A 458 18.16 29.22 29.84
N ARG A 459 18.58 28.41 28.86
CA ARG A 459 18.50 28.71 27.44
C ARG A 459 17.81 27.57 26.71
N LEU A 460 16.97 27.90 25.73
CA LEU A 460 16.40 26.92 24.82
C LEU A 460 17.36 26.76 23.63
N VAL A 461 17.92 25.55 23.50
CA VAL A 461 18.75 25.17 22.35
C VAL A 461 17.85 24.56 21.29
N LEU A 462 17.84 25.15 20.11
CA LEU A 462 17.08 24.68 18.96
C LEU A 462 18.02 24.16 17.88
N VAL A 463 17.96 22.86 17.62
CA VAL A 463 18.67 22.22 16.51
C VAL A 463 17.69 22.03 15.37
N VAL A 464 18.00 22.57 14.19
CA VAL A 464 17.15 22.48 13.00
C VAL A 464 17.86 21.66 11.93
N TYR A 465 17.29 20.51 11.58
CA TYR A 465 17.82 19.61 10.56
C TYR A 465 17.15 19.82 9.21
N ASN A 466 17.94 19.82 8.13
CA ASN A 466 17.49 19.92 6.76
C ASN A 466 17.71 18.58 6.03
N PRO A 467 16.64 17.81 5.75
CA PRO A 467 16.74 16.52 5.05
C PRO A 467 16.90 16.67 3.53
N LEU A 468 16.96 17.90 3.00
CA LEU A 468 17.11 18.15 1.58
C LEU A 468 18.58 18.21 1.16
N GLY A 469 18.88 17.76 -0.07
CA GLY A 469 20.20 17.83 -0.68
C GLY A 469 20.68 19.23 -1.10
N TRP A 470 20.02 20.29 -0.64
CA TRP A 470 20.28 21.68 -1.02
C TRP A 470 20.09 22.61 0.18
N LYS A 471 20.82 23.73 0.19
CA LYS A 471 20.78 24.72 1.28
C LYS A 471 19.36 25.29 1.37
N ARG A 472 18.84 25.41 2.59
CA ARG A 472 17.50 25.94 2.83
C ARG A 472 17.53 27.10 3.79
N THR A 473 16.88 28.19 3.41
CA THR A 473 16.54 29.29 4.30
C THR A 473 15.04 29.26 4.51
N GLU A 474 14.60 29.32 5.77
CA GLU A 474 13.18 29.18 6.11
C GLU A 474 12.85 30.06 7.32
N ILE A 475 11.60 30.51 7.42
CA ILE A 475 11.09 31.12 8.66
C ILE A 475 10.52 30.01 9.53
N ILE A 476 11.10 29.81 10.71
CA ILE A 476 10.53 28.91 11.72
C ILE A 476 9.75 29.69 12.75
N GLN A 477 8.73 29.05 13.33
CA GLN A 477 7.86 29.63 14.35
C GLN A 477 7.77 28.68 15.54
N VAL A 478 8.11 29.18 16.73
CA VAL A 478 8.02 28.41 17.98
C VAL A 478 7.15 29.14 19.01
N PRO A 479 6.23 28.46 19.71
CA PRO A 479 5.40 29.10 20.72
C PRO A 479 6.23 29.40 21.98
N VAL A 480 6.15 30.63 22.48
CA VAL A 480 6.91 31.10 23.64
C VAL A 480 6.04 31.88 24.62
N ASN A 481 6.49 31.93 25.87
CA ASN A 481 5.86 32.70 26.96
C ASN A 481 6.60 33.99 27.32
N SER A 482 7.75 34.27 26.71
CA SER A 482 8.48 35.53 26.93
C SER A 482 8.03 36.61 25.93
N ASP A 483 7.90 37.84 26.42
CA ASP A 483 7.63 39.06 25.64
C ASP A 483 8.92 39.74 25.12
N SER A 484 10.10 39.29 25.54
CA SER A 484 11.40 39.82 25.11
C SER A 484 12.46 38.72 24.84
N PRO A 485 12.17 37.71 23.99
CA PRO A 485 13.15 36.69 23.67
C PRO A 485 14.26 37.24 22.75
N ILE A 486 15.50 36.84 23.02
CA ILE A 486 16.67 37.08 22.18
C ILE A 486 17.04 35.77 21.50
N VAL A 487 17.17 35.81 20.18
CA VAL A 487 17.63 34.68 19.36
C VAL A 487 19.07 34.94 18.94
N THR A 488 19.96 33.97 19.17
CA THR A 488 21.32 34.00 18.64
C THR A 488 21.62 32.76 17.82
N ASP A 489 22.54 32.88 16.85
CA ASP A 489 23.17 31.73 16.24
C ASP A 489 24.23 31.10 17.19
N ILE A 490 24.90 30.05 16.72
CA ILE A 490 25.95 29.35 17.48
C ILE A 490 27.21 30.20 17.72
N ASP A 491 27.45 31.19 16.86
CA ASP A 491 28.58 32.14 16.97
C ASP A 491 28.27 33.30 17.93
N GLY A 492 27.02 33.38 18.42
CA GLY A 492 26.55 34.40 19.37
C GLY A 492 26.01 35.66 18.69
N ASN A 493 25.85 35.68 17.37
CA ASN A 493 25.29 36.82 16.67
C ASN A 493 23.79 36.90 16.93
N THR A 494 23.30 38.08 17.31
CA THR A 494 21.86 38.30 17.51
C THR A 494 21.14 38.30 16.17
N MET A 495 20.09 37.49 16.09
CA MET A 495 19.27 37.34 14.90
C MET A 495 18.04 38.23 14.96
N GLN A 496 17.62 38.74 13.81
CA GLN A 496 16.33 39.42 13.70
C GLN A 496 15.20 38.41 13.94
N SER A 497 14.32 38.75 14.88
CA SER A 497 13.16 37.95 15.24
C SER A 497 11.90 38.82 15.35
N GLN A 498 10.74 38.19 15.24
CA GLN A 498 9.44 38.83 15.35
C GLN A 498 8.56 38.03 16.30
N LEU A 499 7.88 38.73 17.22
CA LEU A 499 6.80 38.17 18.01
C LEU A 499 5.46 38.37 17.31
N VAL A 500 4.68 37.30 17.21
CA VAL A 500 3.32 37.32 16.68
C VAL A 500 2.38 36.78 17.74
N GLN A 501 1.32 37.53 18.06
CA GLN A 501 0.36 37.10 19.08
C GLN A 501 -0.37 35.81 18.65
N VAL A 502 -0.52 34.87 19.57
CA VAL A 502 -1.30 33.64 19.30
C VAL A 502 -2.78 33.99 19.14
N SER A 503 -3.39 33.58 18.03
CA SER A 503 -4.77 33.91 17.71
C SER A 503 -5.77 33.20 18.64
N LYS A 504 -6.95 33.80 18.84
CA LYS A 504 -8.05 33.15 19.58
C LYS A 504 -8.46 31.81 18.97
N ALA A 505 -8.42 31.68 17.64
CA ALA A 505 -8.73 30.44 16.94
C ALA A 505 -7.70 29.33 17.26
N SER A 506 -6.41 29.66 17.27
CA SER A 506 -5.34 28.73 17.66
C SER A 506 -5.49 28.26 19.11
N ILE A 507 -5.85 29.16 20.03
CA ILE A 507 -6.11 28.82 21.44
C ILE A 507 -7.32 27.87 21.55
N ALA A 508 -8.41 28.13 20.82
CA ALA A 508 -9.58 27.26 20.82
C ALA A 508 -9.25 25.85 20.29
N LEU A 509 -8.50 25.76 19.18
CA LEU A 509 -8.01 24.49 18.64
C LEU A 509 -7.14 23.74 19.65
N ARG A 510 -6.18 24.43 20.27
CA ARG A 510 -5.32 23.87 21.32
C ARG A 510 -6.13 23.27 22.45
N ASN A 511 -7.10 24.02 22.99
CA ASN A 511 -7.90 23.60 24.14
C ASN A 511 -8.67 22.30 23.85
N PHE A 512 -9.24 22.18 22.66
CA PHE A 512 -9.99 21.00 22.27
C PHE A 512 -9.07 19.81 21.94
N TYR A 513 -8.10 20.01 21.05
CA TYR A 513 -7.29 18.92 20.51
C TYR A 513 -6.22 18.41 21.47
N LEU A 514 -5.72 19.25 22.39
CA LEU A 514 -4.79 18.77 23.42
C LEU A 514 -5.44 17.74 24.36
N MET A 515 -6.70 18.00 24.74
CA MET A 515 -7.49 17.05 25.51
C MET A 515 -7.79 15.80 24.68
N ALA A 516 -8.18 15.96 23.42
CA ALA A 516 -8.49 14.82 22.55
C ALA A 516 -7.29 13.90 22.27
N TYR A 517 -6.10 14.47 22.08
CA TYR A 517 -4.90 13.70 21.72
C TYR A 517 -4.13 13.18 22.92
N LEU A 518 -3.98 13.99 23.98
CA LEU A 518 -3.12 13.68 25.12
C LEU A 518 -3.88 13.50 26.44
N GLY A 519 -5.17 13.83 26.50
CA GLY A 519 -5.94 13.81 27.75
C GLY A 519 -5.54 14.92 28.74
N ILE A 520 -4.84 15.97 28.26
CA ILE A 520 -4.29 17.04 29.10
C ILE A 520 -5.09 18.34 28.89
N PRO A 521 -5.52 19.03 29.95
CA PRO A 521 -6.17 20.34 29.83
C PRO A 521 -5.15 21.44 29.48
N SER A 522 -5.55 22.37 28.62
CA SER A 522 -4.73 23.53 28.23
C SER A 522 -4.86 24.63 29.30
N ASN A 523 -4.09 24.51 30.38
CA ASN A 523 -4.20 25.42 31.53
C ASN A 523 -3.47 26.75 31.33
N LYS A 524 -2.51 26.83 30.40
CA LYS A 524 -1.81 28.06 29.98
C LYS A 524 -1.44 27.93 28.50
N ALA A 525 -2.07 28.73 27.64
CA ALA A 525 -1.68 28.83 26.23
C ALA A 525 -0.47 29.77 26.07
N PRO A 526 0.42 29.54 25.09
CA PRO A 526 1.51 30.45 24.80
C PRO A 526 0.99 31.84 24.43
N MET A 527 1.72 32.88 24.83
CA MET A 527 1.33 34.26 24.51
C MET A 527 1.72 34.64 23.07
N PHE A 528 2.85 34.13 22.58
CA PHE A 528 3.42 34.52 21.29
C PHE A 528 3.97 33.36 20.48
N TRP A 529 3.99 33.53 19.17
CA TRP A 529 4.86 32.84 18.23
C TRP A 529 6.13 33.67 18.04
N LEU A 530 7.30 33.07 18.31
CA LEU A 530 8.59 33.65 17.97
C LEU A 530 8.99 33.17 16.58
N ALA A 531 9.03 34.10 15.62
CA ALA A 531 9.40 33.85 14.24
C ALA A 531 10.79 34.40 13.93
N PHE A 532 11.65 33.61 13.29
CA PHE A 532 12.97 34.06 12.82
C PHE A 532 13.44 33.22 11.64
N SER A 533 14.33 33.80 10.83
CA SER A 533 14.91 33.12 9.68
C SER A 533 16.04 32.20 10.11
N VAL A 534 16.01 30.95 9.65
CA VAL A 534 17.11 29.99 9.79
C VAL A 534 17.73 29.72 8.42
N SER A 535 19.01 29.36 8.40
CA SER A 535 19.76 29.02 7.19
C SER A 535 20.54 27.75 7.46
N ILE A 536 20.13 26.64 6.83
CA ILE A 536 20.58 25.29 7.18
C ILE A 536 21.28 24.69 5.95
N PRO A 537 22.47 24.07 6.12
CA PRO A 537 23.17 23.42 5.02
C PRO A 537 22.40 22.22 4.44
N PRO A 538 22.76 21.76 3.22
CA PRO A 538 22.28 20.48 2.68
C PRO A 538 22.54 19.32 3.64
N LEU A 539 21.56 18.42 3.84
CA LEU A 539 21.69 17.19 4.65
C LEU A 539 22.38 17.41 6.00
N GLY A 540 22.14 18.55 6.64
CA GLY A 540 22.85 18.98 7.83
C GLY A 540 21.95 19.72 8.80
N PHE A 541 22.53 20.18 9.90
CA PHE A 541 21.81 20.93 10.92
C PHE A 541 22.48 22.26 11.25
N SER A 542 21.72 23.15 11.88
CA SER A 542 22.21 24.40 12.46
C SER A 542 21.59 24.59 13.84
N THR A 543 22.33 25.25 14.73
CA THR A 543 21.94 25.44 16.13
C THR A 543 21.66 26.89 16.41
N TYR A 544 20.53 27.15 17.07
CA TYR A 544 20.08 28.47 17.50
C TYR A 544 19.79 28.45 18.99
N ILE A 545 19.97 29.59 19.65
CA ILE A 545 19.80 29.73 21.09
C ILE A 545 18.76 30.81 21.35
N ILE A 546 17.72 30.45 22.11
CA ILE A 546 16.69 31.39 22.57
C ILE A 546 16.90 31.62 24.07
N SER A 547 17.01 32.87 24.46
CA SER A 547 17.17 33.30 25.86
C SER A 547 16.28 34.51 26.17
N THR A 548 16.07 34.78 27.45
CA THR A 548 15.37 36.00 27.90
C THR A 548 16.39 37.13 28.05
N SER A 549 16.00 38.36 27.68
CA SER A 549 16.81 39.53 28.02
C SER A 549 16.93 39.64 29.54
N LYS A 550 18.15 39.84 30.07
CA LYS A 550 18.34 40.19 31.49
C LYS A 550 17.36 41.32 31.83
N GLY A 551 16.49 41.10 32.82
CA GLY A 551 15.68 42.18 33.39
C GLY A 551 16.60 43.34 33.74
N LYS A 552 16.25 44.54 33.28
CA LYS A 552 16.91 45.77 33.73
C LYS A 552 16.63 46.01 35.21
#